data_AF-A0A1F8QYR2-F1
#
_entry.id   AF-A0A1F8QYR2-F1
#
_cell.length_a   1.000
_cell.length_b   1.000
_cell.length_c   1.000
_cell.angle_alpha   90.00
_cell.angle_beta   90.00
_cell.angle_gamma   90.00
#
_symmetry.space_group_name_H-M   'P 1'
#
loop_
_entity.id
_entity.type
_entity.pdbx_description
1 polymer ?
#
loop_
_entity_poly.entity_id
_entity_poly.type
_entity_poly.pdbx_seq_one_letter_code
_entity_poly.pdbx_strand_id
1 'polypeptide(L)'
;MDHKQVNELLAAYLDGEVTKEDRVQIEGHLAGCRDCQRELEALKTAQETLRQALRSKASDAAPSPQAWEQLQPGLVEERPSFLFLFRRRKWRIVATIIVVVILVTLAVLWGTGVLPGLR
;
A
#
# COMPACT_ATOMS: atom_id res chain seq x y z
N MET A 1 -3.90 22.48 -6.13
CA MET A 1 -3.04 22.46 -7.32
C MET A 1 -3.70 23.22 -8.46
N ASP A 2 -2.93 24.01 -9.22
CA ASP A 2 -3.46 24.75 -10.37
C ASP A 2 -3.55 23.86 -11.63
N HIS A 3 -4.18 24.38 -12.69
CA HIS A 3 -4.41 23.66 -13.94
C HIS A 3 -3.11 23.22 -14.62
N LYS A 4 -2.09 24.09 -14.64
CA LYS A 4 -0.82 23.82 -15.33
C LYS A 4 -0.05 22.70 -14.62
N GLN A 5 0.04 22.80 -13.30
CA GLN A 5 0.68 21.79 -12.46
C GLN A 5 0.00 20.42 -12.59
N VAL A 6 -1.34 20.38 -12.62
CA VAL A 6 -2.07 19.12 -12.80
C VAL A 6 -1.78 18.53 -14.18
N ASN A 7 -1.81 19.34 -15.24
CA ASN A 7 -1.53 18.90 -16.60
C ASN A 7 -0.13 18.26 -16.73
N GLU A 8 0.90 18.89 -16.17
CA GLU A 8 2.28 18.38 -16.16
C GLU A 8 2.43 17.04 -15.42
N LEU A 9 1.54 16.74 -14.45
CA LEU A 9 1.60 15.52 -13.65
C LEU A 9 0.68 14.40 -14.13
N LEU A 10 -0.17 14.61 -15.16
CA LEU A 10 -1.15 13.60 -15.57
C LEU A 10 -0.50 12.29 -16.04
N ALA A 11 0.65 12.35 -16.71
CA ALA A 11 1.38 11.15 -17.14
C ALA A 11 1.91 10.36 -15.94
N ALA A 12 2.63 11.02 -15.02
CA ALA A 12 3.11 10.41 -13.78
C ALA A 12 1.96 9.88 -12.92
N TYR A 13 0.81 10.56 -12.91
CA TYR A 13 -0.40 10.11 -12.22
C TYR A 13 -0.94 8.79 -12.81
N LEU A 14 -0.97 8.66 -14.14
CA LEU A 14 -1.38 7.41 -14.82
C LEU A 14 -0.43 6.25 -14.52
N ASP A 15 0.87 6.52 -14.41
CA ASP A 15 1.89 5.52 -14.11
C ASP A 15 1.99 5.19 -12.60
N GLY A 16 1.28 5.95 -11.75
CA GLY A 16 1.28 5.77 -10.30
C GLY A 16 2.53 6.31 -9.61
N GLU A 17 3.26 7.21 -10.27
CA GLU A 17 4.54 7.78 -9.84
C GLU A 17 4.40 9.13 -9.10
N VAL A 18 3.18 9.49 -8.73
CA VAL A 18 2.90 10.68 -7.91
C VAL A 18 2.85 10.33 -6.42
N THR A 19 3.16 11.30 -5.56
CA THR A 19 2.99 11.15 -4.11
C THR A 19 1.51 10.97 -3.75
N LYS A 20 1.22 10.49 -2.54
CA LYS A 20 -0.17 10.35 -2.08
C LYS A 20 -0.86 11.71 -1.96
N GLU A 21 -0.10 12.69 -1.51
CA GLU A 21 -0.53 14.07 -1.35
C GLU A 21 -0.86 14.69 -2.71
N ASP A 22 0.01 14.53 -3.71
CA ASP A 22 -0.24 15.01 -5.08
C ASP A 22 -1.44 14.29 -5.71
N ARG A 23 -1.58 12.99 -5.47
CA ARG A 23 -2.72 12.21 -5.98
C ARG A 23 -4.06 12.79 -5.51
N VAL A 24 -4.20 13.08 -4.23
CA VAL A 24 -5.42 13.69 -3.67
C VAL A 24 -5.67 15.06 -4.29
N GLN A 25 -4.63 15.87 -4.49
CA GLN A 25 -4.77 17.19 -5.10
C GLN A 25 -5.18 17.12 -6.58
N ILE A 26 -4.60 16.19 -7.34
CA ILE A 26 -4.93 15.93 -8.74
C ILE A 26 -6.37 15.45 -8.85
N GLU A 27 -6.78 14.46 -8.06
CA GLU A 27 -8.16 13.94 -8.03
C GLU A 27 -9.17 15.05 -7.67
N GLY A 28 -8.83 15.90 -6.70
CA GLY A 28 -9.64 17.07 -6.35
C GLY A 28 -9.80 18.08 -7.50
N HIS A 29 -8.72 18.35 -8.25
CA HIS A 29 -8.80 19.21 -9.44
C HIS A 29 -9.61 18.57 -10.56
N LEU A 30 -9.38 17.29 -10.83
CA LEU A 30 -10.09 16.52 -11.85
C LEU A 30 -11.59 16.43 -11.57
N ALA A 31 -12.04 16.48 -10.31
CA ALA A 31 -13.46 16.51 -10.00
C ALA A 31 -14.19 17.74 -10.57
N GLY A 32 -13.49 18.86 -10.76
CA GLY A 32 -14.06 20.13 -11.22
C GLY A 32 -13.62 20.60 -12.61
N CYS A 33 -12.51 20.08 -13.16
CA CYS A 33 -11.94 20.57 -14.41
C CYS A 33 -12.15 19.62 -15.58
N ARG A 34 -13.08 19.95 -16.49
CA ARG A 34 -13.34 19.18 -17.71
C ARG A 34 -12.15 19.13 -18.67
N ASP A 35 -11.32 20.16 -18.70
CA ASP A 35 -10.17 20.22 -19.60
C ASP A 35 -9.10 19.21 -19.19
N CYS A 36 -8.75 19.16 -17.89
CA CYS A 36 -7.85 18.14 -17.37
C CYS A 36 -8.41 16.72 -17.47
N GLN A 37 -9.73 16.54 -17.32
CA GLN A 37 -10.36 15.23 -17.56
C GLN A 37 -10.19 14.76 -19.01
N ARG A 38 -10.39 15.67 -19.98
CA ARG A 38 -10.19 15.36 -21.41
C ARG A 38 -8.75 15.01 -21.72
N GLU A 39 -7.81 15.77 -21.17
CA GLU A 39 -6.38 15.49 -21.35
C GLU A 39 -5.98 14.14 -20.77
N LEU A 40 -6.46 13.82 -19.57
CA LEU A 40 -6.22 12.53 -18.92
C LEU A 40 -6.75 11.36 -19.76
N GLU A 41 -7.96 11.49 -20.32
CA GLU A 41 -8.55 10.46 -21.17
C GLU A 41 -7.79 10.30 -22.50
N ALA A 42 -7.30 11.41 -23.08
CA ALA A 42 -6.45 11.38 -24.27
C ALA A 42 -5.13 10.63 -24.01
N LEU A 43 -4.44 10.93 -22.90
CA LEU A 43 -3.23 10.24 -22.48
C LEU A 43 -3.48 8.74 -22.24
N LYS A 44 -4.57 8.41 -21.56
CA LYS A 44 -4.97 7.03 -21.29
C LYS A 44 -5.24 6.25 -22.58
N THR A 45 -5.93 6.87 -23.54
CA THR A 45 -6.20 6.27 -24.85
C THR A 45 -4.90 6.02 -25.64
N ALA A 46 -3.98 6.99 -25.63
CA ALA A 46 -2.67 6.84 -26.25
C ALA A 46 -1.85 5.70 -25.60
N GLN A 47 -1.84 5.63 -24.26
CA GLN A 47 -1.14 4.58 -23.52
C GLN A 47 -1.71 3.19 -23.84
N GLU A 48 -3.04 3.05 -23.91
CA GLU A 48 -3.68 1.76 -24.23
C GLU A 48 -3.39 1.32 -25.67
N THR A 49 -3.45 2.25 -26.62
CA THR A 49 -3.10 1.99 -28.02
C THR A 49 -1.66 1.48 -28.15
N LEU A 50 -0.73 2.14 -27.45
CA LEU A 50 0.67 1.72 -27.43
C LEU A 50 0.84 0.35 -26.77
N ARG A 51 0.19 0.10 -25.63
CA ARG A 51 0.22 -1.20 -24.94
C ARG A 51 -0.29 -2.32 -25.85
N GLN A 52 -1.37 -2.08 -26.57
CA GLN A 52 -1.93 -3.07 -27.50
C GLN A 52 -0.97 -3.38 -28.65
N ALA A 53 -0.37 -2.35 -29.24
CA ALA A 53 0.61 -2.51 -30.31
C ALA A 53 1.91 -3.20 -29.84
N LEU A 54 2.35 -2.94 -28.61
CA LEU A 54 3.50 -3.62 -28.03
C LEU A 54 3.19 -5.08 -27.68
N ARG A 55 2.00 -5.37 -27.14
CA ARG A 55 1.57 -6.74 -26.86
C ARG A 55 1.49 -7.60 -28.12
N SER A 56 0.95 -7.05 -29.22
CA SER A 56 0.89 -7.79 -30.48
C SER A 56 2.27 -8.04 -31.09
N LYS A 57 3.24 -7.15 -30.88
CA LYS A 57 4.64 -7.42 -31.27
C LYS A 57 5.33 -8.40 -30.34
N ALA A 58 5.00 -8.36 -29.05
CA ALA A 58 5.64 -9.20 -28.04
C ALA A 58 5.13 -10.65 -28.06
N SER A 59 3.94 -10.94 -28.59
CA SER A 59 3.44 -12.31 -28.71
C SER A 59 4.35 -13.22 -29.54
N ASP A 60 5.10 -12.64 -30.48
CA ASP A 60 6.04 -13.35 -31.33
C ASP A 60 7.47 -13.38 -30.75
N ALA A 61 7.69 -12.67 -29.64
CA ALA A 61 8.99 -12.52 -28.98
C ALA A 61 9.01 -13.32 -27.68
N ALA A 62 9.33 -14.61 -27.76
CA ALA A 62 9.66 -15.38 -26.57
C ALA A 62 11.07 -15.02 -26.07
N PRO A 63 11.26 -14.74 -24.76
CA PRO A 63 12.61 -14.61 -24.20
C PRO A 63 13.38 -15.93 -24.37
N SER A 64 14.70 -15.84 -24.54
CA SER A 64 15.53 -17.04 -24.61
C SER A 64 15.43 -17.84 -23.31
N PRO A 65 15.63 -19.16 -23.33
CA PRO A 65 15.60 -19.98 -22.11
C PRO A 65 16.55 -19.45 -21.01
N GLN A 66 17.73 -18.99 -21.42
CA GLN A 66 18.75 -18.42 -20.53
C GLN A 66 18.28 -17.09 -19.89
N ALA A 67 17.59 -16.23 -20.65
CA ALA A 67 17.02 -14.99 -20.10
C ALA A 67 15.88 -15.29 -19.13
N TRP A 68 15.06 -16.30 -19.41
CA TRP A 68 13.98 -16.71 -18.51
C TRP A 68 14.51 -17.33 -17.20
N GLU A 69 15.55 -18.16 -17.27
CA GLU A 69 16.20 -18.75 -16.10
C GLU A 69 16.79 -17.71 -15.15
N GLN A 70 17.28 -16.58 -15.68
CA GLN A 70 17.80 -15.47 -14.88
C GLN A 70 16.69 -14.63 -14.24
N LEU A 71 15.53 -14.49 -14.89
CA LEU A 71 14.42 -13.64 -14.42
C LEU A 71 13.46 -14.36 -13.48
N GLN A 72 13.22 -15.66 -13.67
CA GLN A 72 12.28 -16.45 -12.86
C GLN A 72 12.49 -16.36 -11.34
N PRO A 73 13.72 -16.29 -10.78
CA PRO A 73 13.90 -16.29 -9.32
C PRO A 73 13.36 -15.01 -8.68
N GLY A 74 13.46 -13.86 -9.37
CA GLY A 74 13.00 -12.56 -8.86
C GLY A 74 11.49 -12.36 -8.90
N LEU A 75 10.75 -13.20 -9.63
CA LEU A 75 9.28 -13.18 -9.67
C LEU A 75 8.64 -13.96 -8.52
N VAL A 76 9.39 -14.88 -7.92
CA VAL A 76 8.94 -15.75 -6.81
C VAL A 76 9.19 -15.10 -5.44
N GLU A 77 9.98 -14.02 -5.38
CA GLU A 77 10.21 -13.29 -4.14
C GLU A 77 8.96 -12.47 -3.77
N GLU A 78 8.05 -13.13 -3.05
CA GLU A 78 6.91 -12.50 -2.41
C GLU A 78 7.37 -11.26 -1.65
N ARG A 79 6.91 -10.07 -2.07
CA ARG A 79 7.10 -8.82 -1.33
C ARG A 79 6.79 -9.13 0.14
N PRO A 80 7.75 -9.03 1.08
CA PRO A 80 7.49 -9.40 2.46
C PRO A 80 6.39 -8.47 2.95
N SER A 81 5.19 -9.04 3.12
CA SER A 81 4.04 -8.31 3.61
C SER A 81 4.43 -7.84 5.01
N PHE A 82 4.71 -6.54 5.16
CA PHE A 82 5.15 -5.94 6.43
C PHE A 82 4.19 -6.28 7.60
N LEU A 83 2.96 -6.65 7.28
CA LEU A 83 1.93 -7.18 8.16
C LEU A 83 2.35 -8.46 8.92
N PHE A 84 3.22 -9.30 8.36
CA PHE A 84 3.67 -10.54 9.01
C PHE A 84 4.63 -10.28 10.17
N LEU A 85 5.55 -9.32 10.01
CA LEU A 85 6.43 -8.87 11.09
C LEU A 85 5.63 -8.14 12.19
N PHE A 86 4.60 -7.38 11.79
CA PHE A 86 3.75 -6.64 12.74
C PHE A 86 2.80 -7.55 13.54
N ARG A 87 2.36 -8.67 12.97
CA ARG A 87 1.42 -9.61 13.62
C ARG A 87 2.01 -10.34 14.83
N ARG A 88 3.30 -10.71 14.82
CA ARG A 88 3.97 -11.31 16.00
C ARG A 88 4.22 -10.33 17.14
N ARG A 89 4.41 -9.03 16.85
CA ARG A 89 4.78 -8.01 17.85
C ARG A 89 3.58 -7.51 18.67
N LYS A 90 2.37 -7.44 18.09
CA LYS A 90 1.15 -7.03 18.81
C LYS A 90 0.71 -8.02 19.89
N TRP A 91 0.91 -9.32 19.71
CA TRP A 91 0.49 -10.34 20.67
C TRP A 91 1.33 -10.30 21.96
N ARG A 92 2.62 -9.97 21.84
CA ARG A 92 3.49 -9.76 23.01
C ARG A 92 3.05 -8.57 23.86
N ILE A 93 2.68 -7.46 23.23
CA ILE A 93 2.24 -6.23 23.93
C ILE A 93 0.90 -6.45 24.63
N VAL A 94 -0.06 -7.12 23.97
CA VAL A 94 -1.35 -7.46 24.59
C VAL A 94 -1.16 -8.38 25.79
N ALA A 95 -0.28 -9.39 25.70
CA ALA A 95 0.01 -10.28 26.82
C ALA A 95 0.64 -9.55 28.01
N THR A 96 1.60 -8.63 27.79
CA THR A 96 2.17 -7.83 28.90
C THR A 96 1.15 -6.91 29.54
N ILE A 97 0.27 -6.26 28.76
CA ILE A 97 -0.78 -5.39 29.31
C ILE A 97 -1.73 -6.20 30.19
N ILE A 98 -2.16 -7.39 29.76
CA ILE A 98 -3.05 -8.26 30.55
C ILE A 98 -2.39 -8.65 31.88
N VAL A 99 -1.12 -9.07 31.86
CA VAL A 99 -0.40 -9.45 33.09
C VAL A 99 -0.28 -8.28 34.06
N VAL A 100 0.06 -7.08 33.57
CA VAL A 100 0.15 -5.88 34.41
C VAL A 100 -1.21 -5.52 35.01
N VAL A 101 -2.29 -5.57 34.23
CA VAL A 101 -3.65 -5.32 34.74
C VAL A 101 -4.02 -6.33 35.83
N ILE A 102 -3.73 -7.63 35.64
CA ILE A 102 -3.99 -8.67 36.65
C ILE A 102 -3.19 -8.42 37.93
N LEU A 103 -1.90 -8.05 37.82
CA LEU A 103 -1.07 -7.77 39.00
C LEU A 103 -1.56 -6.54 39.77
N VAL A 104 -1.97 -5.49 39.06
CA VAL A 104 -2.52 -4.27 39.67
C VAL A 104 -3.85 -4.57 40.35
N THR A 105 -4.75 -5.33 39.73
CA THR A 105 -6.03 -5.68 40.36
C THR A 105 -5.85 -6.55 41.59
N LEU A 106 -4.95 -7.54 41.55
CA LEU A 106 -4.62 -8.36 42.72
C LEU A 106 -4.01 -7.51 43.85
N ALA A 107 -3.09 -6.60 43.54
CA ALA A 107 -2.49 -5.69 44.52
C ALA A 107 -3.53 -4.75 45.15
N VAL A 108 -4.46 -4.21 44.36
CA VAL A 108 -5.56 -3.37 44.85
C VAL A 108 -6.55 -4.17 45.70
N LEU A 109 -6.86 -5.42 45.33
CA LEU A 109 -7.73 -6.30 46.11
C LEU A 109 -7.08 -6.72 47.44
N TRP A 110 -5.76 -6.91 47.46
CA TRP A 110 -4.99 -7.14 48.69
C TRP A 110 -4.95 -5.89 49.58
N GLY A 111 -4.73 -4.71 48.99
CA GLY A 111 -4.62 -3.45 49.71
C GLY A 111 -5.95 -2.91 50.25
N THR A 112 -7.07 -3.21 49.59
CA THR A 112 -8.41 -2.79 50.04
C THR A 112 -9.03 -3.73 51.08
N GLY A 113 -8.34 -4.80 51.48
CA GLY A 113 -8.77 -5.70 52.56
C GLY A 113 -10.00 -6.55 52.23
N VAL A 114 -10.26 -6.81 50.94
CA VAL A 114 -11.47 -7.52 50.46
C VAL A 114 -11.31 -9.06 50.53
N LEU A 115 -10.15 -9.59 50.94
CA LEU A 115 -9.96 -11.04 51.16
C LEU A 115 -10.14 -11.38 52.66
N PRO A 116 -11.29 -11.93 53.08
CA PRO A 116 -11.45 -12.43 54.43
C PRO A 116 -10.84 -13.83 54.52
N GLY A 117 -9.90 -14.00 55.46
CA GLY A 117 -9.64 -15.29 56.09
C GLY A 117 -8.63 -16.18 55.39
N LEU A 118 -7.44 -16.26 55.97
CA LEU A 118 -6.82 -17.52 56.40
C LEU A 118 -5.74 -17.16 57.42
N ARG A 119 -6.19 -17.13 58.67
CA ARG A 119 -5.37 -17.23 59.87
C ARG A 119 -5.49 -18.65 60.38
#